data_AF-A0A924YFE6-F1
#
_entry.id   AF-A0A924YFE6-F1
#
_cell.length_a   1.000
_cell.length_b   1.000
_cell.length_c   1.000
_cell.angle_alpha   90.00
_cell.angle_beta   90.00
_cell.angle_gamma   90.00
#
_symmetry.space_group_name_H-M   'P 1'
#
loop_
_entity.id
_entity.type
_entity.pdbx_description
1 polymer ?
#
loop_
_entity_poly.entity_id
_entity_poly.type
_entity_poly.pdbx_seq_one_letter_code
_entity_poly.pdbx_strand_id
1 'polypeptide(L)'
;MELISQYRRQSATAVASLHFPAYVWIALFVLTGITGLVAGVITMASREISDPFSAFSDLFGDDATQAALARGFTCRQSEPGSDLQNSADFCVQRDVDDRFSGIYVYLSANIVNEIRFSLQENTLKIGDLAVLWGEPDIRRYCEAVVVSWPNRHIMALVAPPRSERIGYFSPIASVTFRRSGLSHLERALMNDVLHRCD
;
A
#
# COMPACT_ATOMS: atom_id res chain seq x y z
N MET A 1 -1.20 34.09 69.46
CA MET A 1 -1.23 32.90 68.59
C MET A 1 -2.66 32.57 68.13
N GLU A 2 -3.54 33.56 67.98
CA GLU A 2 -4.97 33.34 67.64
C GLU A 2 -5.38 33.93 66.27
N LEU A 3 -4.55 34.79 65.66
CA LEU A 3 -4.89 35.46 64.39
C LEU A 3 -4.81 34.54 63.16
N ILE A 4 -4.11 33.41 63.24
CA ILE A 4 -3.98 32.45 62.13
C ILE A 4 -5.26 31.58 61.99
N SER A 5 -6.08 31.50 63.05
CA SER A 5 -7.31 30.70 63.08
C SER A 5 -8.48 31.33 62.29
N GLN A 6 -8.51 32.64 62.11
CA GLN A 6 -9.62 33.32 61.43
C GLN A 6 -9.48 33.32 59.90
N TYR A 7 -8.25 33.33 59.38
CA TYR A 7 -8.02 33.41 57.93
C TYR A 7 -8.42 32.12 57.20
N ARG A 8 -8.38 30.95 57.87
CA ARG A 8 -8.75 29.65 57.28
C ARG A 8 -10.27 29.46 57.08
N ARG A 9 -11.12 30.31 57.67
CA ARG A 9 -12.59 30.17 57.56
C ARG A 9 -13.24 30.97 56.42
N GLN A 10 -12.54 31.93 55.81
CA GLN A 10 -13.10 32.69 54.68
C GLN A 10 -12.78 32.09 53.30
N SER A 11 -11.97 31.03 53.24
CA SER A 11 -11.76 30.23 52.04
C SER A 11 -12.84 29.17 51.81
N ALA A 12 -13.98 29.24 52.53
CA ALA A 12 -15.20 28.59 52.10
C ALA A 12 -15.78 29.40 50.93
N THR A 13 -15.08 29.30 49.80
CA THR A 13 -15.48 29.82 48.51
C THR A 13 -16.93 29.45 48.29
N ALA A 14 -17.80 30.47 48.27
CA ALA A 14 -19.13 30.36 47.71
C ALA A 14 -18.93 29.91 46.26
N VAL A 15 -19.00 28.60 46.02
CA VAL A 15 -19.09 28.03 44.69
C VAL A 15 -20.47 28.43 44.19
N ALA A 16 -20.58 29.65 43.67
CA ALA A 16 -21.76 30.10 42.98
C ALA A 16 -22.06 29.06 41.90
N SER A 17 -23.17 28.34 42.05
CA SER A 17 -23.53 27.28 41.10
C SER A 17 -23.83 27.95 39.77
N LEU A 18 -22.86 27.94 38.86
CA LEU A 18 -23.05 28.42 37.50
C LEU A 18 -24.07 27.50 36.83
N HIS A 19 -25.33 27.92 36.79
CA HIS A 19 -26.35 27.24 36.03
C HIS A 19 -26.11 27.54 34.57
N PHE A 20 -25.38 26.65 33.90
CA PHE A 20 -25.27 26.71 32.46
C PHE A 20 -26.63 26.43 31.84
N PRO A 21 -27.08 27.23 30.88
CA PRO A 21 -28.33 26.97 30.19
C PRO A 21 -28.23 25.66 29.39
N ALA A 22 -29.36 24.95 29.28
CA ALA A 22 -29.41 23.58 28.75
C ALA A 22 -28.78 23.40 27.35
N TYR A 23 -28.82 24.44 26.50
CA TYR A 23 -28.22 24.41 25.17
C TYR A 23 -26.69 24.25 25.20
N VAL A 24 -26.01 24.70 26.25
CA VAL A 24 -24.55 24.55 26.40
C VAL A 24 -24.19 23.08 26.58
N TRP A 25 -24.97 22.34 27.38
CA TRP A 25 -24.80 20.91 27.57
C TRP A 25 -25.04 20.13 26.28
N ILE A 26 -26.11 20.45 25.54
CA ILE A 26 -26.40 19.82 24.25
C ILE A 26 -25.25 20.04 23.26
N ALA A 27 -24.74 21.28 23.16
CA ALA A 27 -23.62 21.60 22.29
C ALA A 27 -22.36 20.80 22.67
N LEU A 28 -22.06 20.69 23.97
CA LEU A 28 -20.95 19.87 24.47
C LEU A 28 -21.11 18.39 24.09
N PHE A 29 -22.29 17.81 24.30
CA PHE A 29 -22.55 16.42 23.94
C PHE A 29 -22.36 16.16 22.44
N VAL A 30 -22.91 17.04 21.60
CA VAL A 30 -22.73 16.94 20.14
C VAL A 30 -21.25 17.05 19.77
N LEU A 31 -20.52 18.00 20.35
CA LEU A 31 -19.09 18.18 20.09
C LEU A 31 -18.28 16.94 20.51
N THR A 32 -18.56 16.39 21.69
CA THR A 32 -17.92 15.16 22.17
C THR A 32 -18.26 13.95 21.29
N GLY A 33 -19.49 13.87 20.78
CA GLY A 33 -19.90 12.83 19.84
C GLY A 33 -19.16 12.92 18.50
N ILE A 34 -19.05 14.12 17.93
CA ILE A 34 -18.33 14.35 16.67
C ILE A 34 -16.84 14.05 16.84
N THR A 35 -16.22 14.54 17.91
CA THR A 35 -14.80 14.26 18.18
C THR A 35 -14.55 12.78 18.43
N GLY A 36 -15.45 12.08 19.13
CA GLY A 36 -15.40 10.63 19.28
C GLY A 36 -15.53 9.88 17.96
N LEU A 37 -16.44 10.30 17.07
CA LEU A 37 -16.58 9.74 15.72
C LEU A 37 -15.33 9.95 14.88
N VAL A 38 -14.79 11.17 14.85
CA VAL A 38 -13.58 11.51 14.11
C VAL A 38 -12.38 10.72 14.65
N ALA A 39 -12.22 10.69 15.97
CA ALA A 39 -11.19 9.88 16.61
C ALA A 39 -11.37 8.40 16.26
N GLY A 40 -12.59 7.86 16.30
CA GLY A 40 -12.89 6.48 15.91
C GLY A 40 -12.49 6.18 14.46
N VAL A 41 -12.88 7.04 13.52
CA VAL A 41 -12.50 6.91 12.10
C VAL A 41 -10.99 6.99 11.93
N ILE A 42 -10.31 7.94 12.59
CA ILE A 42 -8.84 8.04 12.57
C ILE A 42 -8.22 6.79 13.16
N THR A 43 -8.73 6.27 14.27
CA THR A 43 -8.18 5.08 14.94
C THR A 43 -8.30 3.85 14.03
N MET A 44 -9.46 3.69 13.37
CA MET A 44 -9.69 2.61 12.41
C MET A 44 -8.85 2.77 11.14
N ALA A 45 -8.67 4.00 10.65
CA ALA A 45 -7.80 4.31 9.52
C ALA A 45 -6.30 4.19 9.88
N SER A 46 -5.96 4.36 11.16
CA SER A 46 -4.59 4.27 11.69
C SER A 46 -4.19 2.85 12.09
N ARG A 47 -5.08 1.85 11.92
CA ARG A 47 -4.61 0.47 11.87
C ARG A 47 -3.57 0.43 10.78
N GLU A 48 -2.30 0.34 11.17
CA GLU A 48 -1.16 0.38 10.28
C GLU A 48 -1.46 -0.55 9.12
N ILE A 49 -1.60 0.03 7.92
CA ILE A 49 -1.58 -0.73 6.69
C ILE A 49 -0.17 -1.31 6.64
N SER A 50 -0.03 -2.51 7.20
CA SER A 50 1.22 -3.24 7.21
C SER A 50 1.55 -3.51 5.75
N ASP A 51 2.70 -3.01 5.29
CA ASP A 51 3.17 -3.22 3.93
C ASP A 51 3.28 -4.73 3.67
N PRO A 52 2.36 -5.31 2.87
CA PRO A 52 2.33 -6.76 2.66
C PRO A 52 3.49 -7.24 1.78
N PHE A 53 4.21 -6.31 1.13
CA PHE A 53 5.35 -6.60 0.26
C PHE A 53 6.67 -6.66 1.03
N SER A 54 6.73 -6.02 2.21
CA SER A 54 7.94 -5.96 3.05
C SER A 54 8.50 -7.33 3.43
N ALA A 55 7.63 -8.33 3.57
CA ALA A 55 8.02 -9.72 3.86
C ALA A 55 8.95 -10.31 2.78
N PHE A 56 8.92 -9.79 1.55
CA PHE A 56 9.68 -10.28 0.39
C PHE A 56 10.92 -9.44 0.06
N SER A 57 11.27 -8.47 0.91
CA SER A 57 12.40 -7.57 0.69
C SER A 57 13.76 -8.27 0.67
N ASP A 58 13.91 -9.37 1.42
CA ASP A 58 15.11 -10.19 1.48
C ASP A 58 15.43 -10.92 0.17
N LEU A 59 14.44 -11.12 -0.70
CA LEU A 59 14.64 -11.74 -2.02
C LEU A 59 15.56 -10.89 -2.92
N PHE A 60 15.72 -9.59 -2.65
CA PHE A 60 16.65 -8.73 -3.41
C PHE A 60 18.14 -8.90 -3.02
N GLY A 61 18.47 -9.85 -2.13
CA GLY A 61 19.84 -10.16 -1.74
C GLY A 61 20.70 -10.79 -2.85
N ASP A 62 21.93 -11.19 -2.47
CA ASP A 62 22.94 -11.72 -3.41
C ASP A 62 22.70 -13.18 -3.82
N ASP A 63 21.90 -13.93 -3.05
CA ASP A 63 21.53 -15.32 -3.36
C ASP A 63 20.02 -15.53 -3.38
N ALA A 64 19.40 -14.89 -4.37
CA ALA A 64 17.96 -14.82 -4.49
C ALA A 64 17.31 -16.19 -4.77
N THR A 65 17.96 -17.05 -5.55
CA THR A 65 17.42 -18.39 -5.82
C THR A 65 17.35 -19.21 -4.55
N GLN A 66 18.42 -19.23 -3.74
CA GLN A 66 18.40 -19.97 -2.47
C GLN A 66 17.36 -19.39 -1.50
N ALA A 67 17.26 -18.06 -1.41
CA ALA A 67 16.25 -17.39 -0.58
C ALA A 67 14.82 -17.72 -1.03
N ALA A 68 14.55 -17.74 -2.34
CA ALA A 68 13.25 -18.11 -2.90
C ALA A 68 12.92 -19.58 -2.62
N LEU A 69 13.86 -20.50 -2.85
CA LEU A 69 13.68 -21.93 -2.57
C LEU A 69 13.38 -22.18 -1.09
N ALA A 70 14.08 -21.50 -0.17
CA ALA A 70 13.85 -21.61 1.27
C ALA A 70 12.43 -21.18 1.69
N ARG A 71 11.75 -20.38 0.88
CA ARG A 71 10.37 -19.92 1.07
C ARG A 71 9.33 -20.74 0.33
N GLY A 72 9.74 -21.83 -0.34
CA GLY A 72 8.86 -22.73 -1.06
C GLY A 72 8.52 -22.27 -2.49
N PHE A 73 9.31 -21.37 -3.08
CA PHE A 73 9.15 -21.06 -4.50
C PHE A 73 9.63 -22.23 -5.36
N THR A 74 9.02 -22.39 -6.54
CA THR A 74 9.50 -23.31 -7.58
C THR A 74 10.27 -22.51 -8.64
N CYS A 75 11.56 -22.78 -8.79
CA CYS A 75 12.42 -22.09 -9.76
C CYS A 75 12.55 -22.88 -11.07
N ARG A 76 12.53 -22.17 -12.19
CA ARG A 76 12.79 -22.70 -13.53
C ARG A 76 13.93 -21.92 -14.16
N GLN A 77 14.91 -22.66 -14.67
CA GLN A 77 15.96 -22.10 -15.50
C GLN A 77 15.46 -22.03 -16.94
N SER A 78 15.80 -20.95 -17.65
CA SER A 78 15.54 -20.88 -19.08
C SER A 78 16.39 -21.89 -19.84
N GLU A 79 15.81 -22.49 -20.88
CA GLU A 79 16.58 -23.38 -21.75
C GLU A 79 17.61 -22.56 -22.55
N PRO A 80 18.89 -22.95 -22.54
CA PRO A 80 19.91 -22.24 -23.31
C PRO A 80 19.60 -22.34 -24.80
N GLY A 81 19.39 -21.20 -25.46
CA GLY A 81 19.12 -21.12 -26.90
C GLY A 81 17.68 -20.79 -27.29
N SER A 82 16.77 -20.56 -26.33
CA SER A 82 15.48 -19.95 -26.67
C SER A 82 15.68 -18.47 -27.03
N ASP A 83 15.55 -18.13 -28.33
CA ASP A 83 15.62 -16.77 -28.89
C ASP A 83 14.57 -15.78 -28.31
N LEU A 84 13.74 -16.25 -27.38
CA LEU A 84 12.91 -15.38 -26.58
C LEU A 84 13.83 -14.59 -25.64
N GLN A 85 14.06 -13.34 -26.02
CA GLN A 85 14.70 -12.26 -25.25
C GLN A 85 14.11 -12.05 -23.83
N ASN A 86 13.08 -12.83 -23.47
CA ASN A 86 12.39 -12.89 -22.18
C ASN A 86 12.62 -14.19 -21.40
N SER A 87 13.56 -15.03 -21.80
CA SER A 87 13.93 -16.28 -21.11
C SER A 87 14.81 -16.00 -19.88
N ALA A 88 14.33 -15.13 -19.00
CA ALA A 88 14.93 -14.94 -17.68
C ALA A 88 14.60 -16.15 -16.81
N ASP A 89 15.57 -16.60 -16.01
CA ASP A 89 15.31 -17.54 -14.92
C ASP A 89 14.22 -16.94 -14.01
N PHE A 90 13.27 -17.76 -13.58
CA PHE A 90 12.21 -17.26 -12.71
C PHE A 90 11.82 -18.27 -11.65
N CYS A 91 11.48 -17.75 -10.47
CA CYS A 91 10.90 -18.50 -9.38
C CYS A 91 9.45 -18.08 -9.17
N VAL A 92 8.57 -19.05 -8.95
CA VAL A 92 7.14 -18.79 -8.76
C VAL A 92 6.60 -19.46 -7.51
N GLN A 93 5.75 -18.75 -6.79
CA GLN A 93 4.90 -19.30 -5.74
C GLN A 93 3.44 -18.94 -6.06
N ARG A 94 2.55 -19.92 -6.05
CA ARG A 94 1.12 -19.74 -6.35
C ARG A 94 0.31 -19.95 -5.08
N ASP A 95 -0.90 -19.37 -5.06
CA ASP A 95 -1.87 -19.55 -3.98
C ASP A 95 -1.25 -19.31 -2.59
N VAL A 96 -0.55 -18.17 -2.46
CA VAL A 96 0.25 -17.85 -1.28
C VAL A 96 -0.66 -17.60 -0.07
N ASP A 97 -1.66 -16.74 -0.25
CA ASP A 97 -2.62 -16.35 0.79
C ASP A 97 -3.90 -15.76 0.18
N ASP A 98 -4.71 -15.09 1.03
CA ASP A 98 -5.95 -14.42 0.64
C ASP A 98 -5.75 -13.15 -0.19
N ARG A 99 -4.52 -12.61 -0.26
CA ARG A 99 -4.18 -11.36 -0.97
C ARG A 99 -3.47 -11.61 -2.28
N PHE A 100 -2.58 -12.59 -2.33
CA PHE A 100 -1.70 -12.88 -3.46
C PHE A 100 -2.14 -14.17 -4.16
N SER A 101 -2.57 -14.04 -5.43
CA SER A 101 -2.80 -15.18 -6.31
C SER A 101 -1.49 -15.82 -6.80
N GLY A 102 -0.40 -15.05 -6.80
CA GLY A 102 0.93 -15.59 -7.02
C GLY A 102 2.03 -14.54 -6.95
N ILE A 103 3.26 -15.00 -6.72
CA ILE A 103 4.46 -14.19 -6.64
C ILE A 103 5.47 -14.74 -7.64
N TYR A 104 5.97 -13.87 -8.51
CA TYR A 104 6.89 -14.19 -9.59
C TYR A 104 8.17 -13.40 -9.38
N VAL A 105 9.29 -14.10 -9.21
CA VAL A 105 10.62 -13.52 -9.02
C VAL A 105 11.38 -13.78 -10.31
N TYR A 106 11.76 -12.72 -11.03
CA TYR A 106 12.55 -12.82 -12.24
C TYR A 106 14.01 -12.52 -11.92
N LEU A 107 14.88 -13.43 -12.34
CA LEU A 107 16.30 -13.42 -12.04
C LEU A 107 17.14 -13.28 -13.32
N SER A 108 18.31 -12.68 -13.19
CA SER A 108 19.39 -12.79 -14.17
C SER A 108 20.68 -13.06 -13.41
N ALA A 109 21.40 -14.12 -13.78
CA ALA A 109 22.63 -14.53 -13.10
C ALA A 109 22.48 -14.60 -11.56
N ASN A 110 21.39 -15.23 -11.09
CA ASN A 110 21.02 -15.37 -9.67
C ASN A 110 20.66 -14.05 -8.93
N ILE A 111 20.56 -12.93 -9.65
CA ILE A 111 20.18 -11.63 -9.09
C ILE A 111 18.72 -11.33 -9.44
N VAL A 112 17.91 -10.93 -8.46
CA VAL A 112 16.54 -10.46 -8.73
C VAL A 112 16.56 -9.14 -9.49
N ASN A 113 15.93 -9.14 -10.65
CA ASN A 113 15.66 -7.94 -11.42
C ASN A 113 14.27 -7.39 -11.14
N GLU A 114 13.29 -8.29 -11.00
CA GLU A 114 11.88 -7.95 -10.85
C GLU A 114 11.19 -8.93 -9.90
N ILE A 115 10.36 -8.42 -8.99
CA ILE A 115 9.37 -9.22 -8.25
C ILE A 115 8.00 -8.70 -8.63
N ARG A 116 7.16 -9.59 -9.14
CA ARG A 116 5.77 -9.30 -9.50
C ARG A 116 4.83 -10.07 -8.59
N PHE A 117 3.94 -9.32 -7.95
CA PHE A 117 2.86 -9.80 -7.11
C PHE A 117 1.57 -9.74 -7.92
N SER A 118 1.01 -10.91 -8.20
CA SER A 118 -0.35 -11.03 -8.73
C SER A 118 -1.31 -11.05 -7.54
N LEU A 119 -2.31 -10.17 -7.57
CA LEU A 119 -3.25 -10.00 -6.49
C LEU A 119 -4.53 -10.80 -6.75
N GLN A 120 -5.23 -11.16 -5.69
CA GLN A 120 -6.63 -11.58 -5.75
C GLN A 120 -7.53 -10.37 -6.03
N GLU A 121 -8.72 -10.60 -6.58
CA GLU A 121 -9.61 -9.51 -6.95
C GLU A 121 -10.03 -8.67 -5.72
N ASN A 122 -9.98 -7.34 -5.85
CA ASN A 122 -10.43 -6.38 -4.84
C ASN A 122 -9.67 -6.40 -3.49
N THR A 123 -8.47 -6.97 -3.42
CA THR A 123 -7.67 -7.00 -2.18
C THR A 123 -6.87 -5.73 -1.92
N LEU A 124 -6.43 -5.05 -2.99
CA LEU A 124 -5.77 -3.74 -2.92
C LEU A 124 -6.35 -2.77 -3.95
N LYS A 125 -6.35 -1.49 -3.59
CA LYS A 125 -6.77 -0.37 -4.44
C LYS A 125 -5.61 0.62 -4.60
N ILE A 126 -5.72 1.49 -5.61
CA ILE A 126 -4.74 2.56 -5.84
C ILE A 126 -4.53 3.41 -4.57
N GLY A 127 -5.61 3.71 -3.83
CA GLY A 127 -5.58 4.48 -2.58
C GLY A 127 -4.74 3.84 -1.49
N ASP A 128 -4.81 2.51 -1.34
CA ASP A 128 -4.04 1.80 -0.32
C ASP A 128 -2.53 1.92 -0.62
N LEU A 129 -2.15 1.77 -1.89
CA LEU A 129 -0.77 1.95 -2.34
C LEU A 129 -0.31 3.40 -2.23
N ALA A 130 -1.22 4.36 -2.45
CA ALA A 130 -0.90 5.78 -2.30
C ALA A 130 -0.64 6.17 -0.84
N VAL A 131 -1.33 5.54 0.11
CA VAL A 131 -1.04 5.70 1.54
C VAL A 131 0.33 5.12 1.90
N LEU A 132 0.71 3.97 1.32
CA LEU A 132 2.00 3.33 1.57
C LEU A 132 3.19 4.10 0.98
N TRP A 133 3.06 4.60 -0.24
CA TRP A 133 4.21 5.07 -1.03
C TRP A 133 4.14 6.53 -1.49
N GLY A 134 3.03 7.22 -1.24
CA GLY A 134 2.76 8.60 -1.68
C GLY A 134 1.95 8.66 -2.98
N GLU A 135 1.83 9.85 -3.54
CA GLU A 135 1.07 10.08 -4.78
C GLU A 135 1.72 9.37 -5.99
N PRO A 136 0.98 8.54 -6.75
CA PRO A 136 1.51 7.89 -7.96
C PRO A 136 1.39 8.76 -9.21
N ASP A 137 2.20 8.44 -10.23
CA ASP A 137 1.93 8.81 -11.63
C ASP A 137 0.99 7.76 -12.25
N ILE A 138 -0.15 8.21 -12.78
CA ILE A 138 -1.18 7.36 -13.38
C ILE A 138 -1.24 7.61 -14.87
N ARG A 139 -0.98 6.57 -15.66
CA ARG A 139 -0.99 6.62 -17.12
C ARG A 139 -1.92 5.55 -17.68
N ARG A 140 -2.78 5.96 -18.61
CA ARG A 140 -3.62 5.04 -19.38
C ARG A 140 -2.92 4.70 -20.69
N TYR A 141 -2.81 3.41 -20.96
CA TYR A 141 -2.30 2.85 -22.19
C TYR A 141 -3.35 1.93 -22.78
N CYS A 142 -4.19 2.49 -23.65
CA CYS A 142 -5.30 1.80 -24.30
C CYS A 142 -6.28 1.26 -23.25
N GLU A 143 -6.42 -0.06 -23.11
CA GLU A 143 -7.27 -0.69 -22.09
C GLU A 143 -6.55 -0.90 -20.75
N ALA A 144 -5.23 -0.74 -20.70
CA ALA A 144 -4.43 -0.90 -19.50
C ALA A 144 -4.25 0.44 -18.77
N VAL A 145 -4.17 0.37 -17.45
CA VAL A 145 -3.83 1.53 -16.63
C VAL A 145 -2.64 1.14 -15.77
N VAL A 146 -1.58 1.92 -15.90
CA VAL A 146 -0.33 1.75 -15.18
C VAL A 146 -0.25 2.86 -14.14
N VAL A 147 -0.01 2.45 -12.91
CA VAL A 147 0.23 3.33 -11.76
C VAL A 147 1.68 3.14 -11.37
N SER A 148 2.43 4.21 -11.13
CA SER A 148 3.87 4.09 -10.87
C SER A 148 4.36 5.04 -9.78
N TRP A 149 5.40 4.60 -9.07
CA TRP A 149 6.17 5.38 -8.11
C TRP A 149 7.63 5.39 -8.55
N PRO A 150 8.03 6.30 -9.45
CA PRO A 150 9.33 6.24 -10.11
C PRO A 150 10.51 6.25 -9.13
N ASN A 151 10.43 7.07 -8.08
CA ASN A 151 11.45 7.20 -7.03
C ASN A 151 11.63 5.94 -6.17
N ARG A 152 10.68 5.00 -6.25
CA ARG A 152 10.73 3.71 -5.52
C ARG A 152 10.91 2.51 -6.43
N HIS A 153 10.91 2.71 -7.75
CA HIS A 153 10.97 1.64 -8.76
C HIS A 153 9.82 0.63 -8.62
N ILE A 154 8.63 1.13 -8.30
CA ILE A 154 7.40 0.35 -8.17
C ILE A 154 6.44 0.73 -9.29
N MET A 155 5.78 -0.27 -9.85
CA MET A 155 4.63 -0.08 -10.73
C MET A 155 3.50 -1.01 -10.33
N ALA A 156 2.28 -0.66 -10.70
CA ALA A 156 1.11 -1.47 -10.50
C ALA A 156 0.23 -1.41 -11.74
N LEU A 157 -0.40 -2.53 -12.08
CA LEU A 157 -1.41 -2.61 -13.12
C LEU A 157 -2.78 -2.60 -12.46
N VAL A 158 -3.64 -1.69 -12.88
CA VAL A 158 -5.05 -1.67 -12.46
C VAL A 158 -5.78 -2.77 -13.22
N ALA A 159 -6.67 -3.49 -12.53
CA ALA A 159 -7.55 -4.43 -13.22
C ALA A 159 -8.43 -3.68 -14.23
N PRO A 160 -8.84 -4.31 -15.35
CA PRO A 160 -9.67 -3.67 -16.36
C PRO A 160 -10.88 -2.99 -15.70
N PRO A 161 -11.02 -1.66 -15.83
CA PRO A 161 -12.00 -0.96 -15.03
C PRO A 161 -13.40 -1.25 -15.60
N ARG A 162 -14.38 -1.50 -14.72
CA ARG A 162 -15.80 -1.62 -15.13
C ARG A 162 -16.39 -0.28 -15.58
N SER A 163 -15.72 0.82 -15.27
CA SER A 163 -16.13 2.19 -15.60
C SER A 163 -15.00 2.91 -16.33
N GLU A 164 -15.33 3.91 -17.14
CA GLU A 164 -14.31 4.71 -17.84
C GLU A 164 -13.45 5.54 -16.88
N ARG A 165 -13.93 5.79 -15.65
CA ARG A 165 -13.26 6.61 -14.65
C ARG A 165 -12.34 5.78 -13.77
N ILE A 166 -11.05 6.10 -13.80
CA ILE A 166 -10.05 5.56 -12.88
C ILE A 166 -9.97 6.49 -11.68
N GLY A 167 -9.95 5.92 -10.47
CA GLY A 167 -9.77 6.70 -9.25
C GLY A 167 -9.09 5.87 -8.17
N TYR A 168 -8.88 6.46 -7.00
CA TYR A 168 -8.19 5.79 -5.88
C TYR A 168 -8.87 4.51 -5.39
N PHE A 169 -10.14 4.28 -5.74
CA PHE A 169 -10.87 3.05 -5.41
C PHE A 169 -10.74 1.94 -6.46
N SER A 170 -10.04 2.19 -7.57
CA SER A 170 -9.84 1.20 -8.62
C SER A 170 -8.97 0.04 -8.11
N PRO A 171 -9.35 -1.22 -8.39
CA PRO A 171 -8.65 -2.40 -7.90
C PRO A 171 -7.33 -2.61 -8.64
N ILE A 172 -6.30 -3.03 -7.92
CA ILE A 172 -4.99 -3.38 -8.47
C ILE A 172 -4.98 -4.87 -8.83
N ALA A 173 -4.56 -5.20 -10.05
CA ALA A 173 -4.38 -6.57 -10.50
C ALA A 173 -2.99 -7.11 -10.16
N SER A 174 -1.95 -6.29 -10.30
CA SER A 174 -0.60 -6.69 -9.93
C SER A 174 0.26 -5.51 -9.50
N VAL A 175 1.27 -5.80 -8.69
CA VAL A 175 2.30 -4.86 -8.25
C VAL A 175 3.66 -5.43 -8.61
N THR A 176 4.56 -4.59 -9.10
CA THR A 176 5.89 -4.99 -9.56
C THR A 176 6.94 -4.09 -8.94
N PHE A 177 7.93 -4.70 -8.31
CA PHE A 177 9.12 -4.06 -7.75
C PHE A 177 10.31 -4.39 -8.64
N ARG A 178 11.17 -3.40 -8.89
CA ARG A 178 12.36 -3.58 -9.72
C ARG A 178 13.63 -3.12 -9.01
N ARG A 179 14.72 -3.82 -9.28
CA ARG A 179 16.06 -3.48 -8.75
C ARG A 179 16.64 -2.23 -9.41
N SER A 180 16.39 -2.04 -10.70
CA SER A 180 16.90 -0.92 -11.50
C SER A 180 15.77 -0.09 -12.13
N GLY A 181 16.01 1.22 -12.25
CA GLY A 181 15.00 2.20 -12.65
C GLY A 181 14.32 1.94 -13.99
N LEU A 182 13.09 2.42 -14.10
CA LEU A 182 12.10 2.15 -15.17
C LEU A 182 12.51 2.51 -16.60
N SER A 183 13.65 3.17 -16.83
CA SER A 183 13.90 3.93 -18.06
C SER A 183 13.98 3.11 -19.36
N HIS A 184 14.37 1.84 -19.30
CA HIS A 184 14.44 0.96 -20.47
C HIS A 184 13.17 0.13 -20.67
N LEU A 185 12.49 -0.23 -19.59
CA LEU A 185 11.39 -1.18 -19.65
C LEU A 185 10.02 -0.51 -19.57
N GLU A 186 9.90 0.72 -19.08
CA GLU A 186 8.75 1.57 -19.39
C GLU A 186 8.65 1.76 -20.90
N ARG A 187 9.78 1.95 -21.61
CA ARG A 187 9.81 1.93 -23.07
C ARG A 187 9.39 0.59 -23.66
N ALA A 188 9.85 -0.55 -23.11
CA ALA A 188 9.48 -1.86 -23.64
C ALA A 188 8.02 -2.25 -23.35
N LEU A 189 7.50 -1.96 -22.16
CA LEU A 189 6.08 -2.15 -21.80
C LEU A 189 5.21 -1.17 -22.59
N MET A 190 5.62 0.08 -22.75
CA MET A 190 4.91 1.01 -23.64
C MET A 190 4.92 0.46 -25.06
N ASN A 191 6.02 -0.08 -25.57
CA ASN A 191 6.07 -0.65 -26.92
C ASN A 191 5.18 -1.91 -27.05
N ASP A 192 5.21 -2.84 -26.10
CA ASP A 192 4.39 -4.06 -26.15
C ASP A 192 2.89 -3.74 -25.99
N VAL A 193 2.54 -2.79 -25.12
CA VAL A 193 1.16 -2.34 -24.97
C VAL A 193 0.73 -1.56 -26.21
N LEU A 194 1.54 -0.62 -26.71
CA LEU A 194 1.22 0.16 -27.92
C LEU A 194 0.97 -0.75 -29.12
N HIS A 195 1.74 -1.83 -29.29
CA HIS A 195 1.52 -2.80 -30.37
C HIS A 195 0.21 -3.60 -30.25
N ARG A 196 -0.46 -3.62 -29.10
CA ARG A 196 -1.77 -4.25 -28.93
C ARG A 196 -2.95 -3.30 -29.15
N CYS A 197 -2.68 -2.03 -29.47
CA CYS A 197 -3.71 -1.00 -29.59
C CYS A 197 -4.10 -0.66 -31.03
N ASP A 198 -3.38 -1.23 -32.00
CA ASP A 198 -3.69 -1.17 -33.43
C ASP A 198 -4.52 -2.39 -33.84
#